data_AF-A0A363T0K2-F1
#
_entry.id   AF-A0A363T0K2-F1
#
_cell.length_a   1.000
_cell.length_b   1.000
_cell.length_c   1.000
_cell.angle_alpha   90.00
_cell.angle_beta   90.00
_cell.angle_gamma   90.00
#
_symmetry.space_group_name_H-M   'P 1'
#
loop_
_entity.id
_entity.type
_entity.pdbx_description
1 polymer ?
#
loop_
_entity_poly.entity_id
_entity_poly.type
_entity_poly.pdbx_seq_one_letter_code
_entity_poly.pdbx_strand_id
1 'polypeptide(L)'
;MGVIKFILRLIGWLVTIIVQYAGSMLVIFLFSVIFAGVDTISRLGWLALLLMIWVGYMIGINLVGMVALRWVWKDTRQLGRLRLLGSAIGALIPLLILLPIGYSVPVGDAGTRFYDLVTNNWQPILAQASFFAGILGYYIPGLIKTSPVP
;
A
#
# COMPACT_ATOMS: atom_id res chain seq x y z
N MET A 1 23.08 14.97 17.81
CA MET A 1 23.02 14.72 16.36
C MET A 1 23.07 16.07 15.65
N GLY A 2 24.07 16.34 14.80
CA GLY A 2 24.13 17.62 14.08
C GLY A 2 22.96 17.78 13.10
N VAL A 3 22.46 19.01 12.94
CA VAL A 3 21.32 19.36 12.09
C VAL A 3 21.45 18.76 10.67
N ILE A 4 22.64 18.78 10.10
CA ILE A 4 22.93 18.22 8.77
C ILE A 4 22.65 16.71 8.70
N LYS A 5 23.05 15.94 9.73
CA LYS A 5 22.80 14.49 9.77
C LYS A 5 21.30 14.19 9.89
N PHE A 6 20.56 15.02 10.61
CA PHE A 6 19.11 14.89 10.70
C PHE A 6 18.43 15.14 9.35
N ILE A 7 18.81 16.21 8.65
CA ILE A 7 18.27 16.55 7.32
C ILE A 7 18.55 15.43 6.32
N LEU A 8 19.79 14.93 6.25
CA LEU A 8 20.14 13.82 5.34
C LEU A 8 19.33 12.55 5.63
N ARG A 9 19.07 12.27 6.91
CA ARG A 9 18.26 11.12 7.34
C ARG A 9 16.80 11.27 6.92
N LEU A 10 16.25 12.48 7.04
CA LEU A 10 14.89 12.79 6.57
C LEU A 10 14.78 12.65 5.05
N ILE A 11 15.75 13.17 4.29
CA ILE A 11 15.81 13.03 2.84
C ILE A 11 15.87 11.55 2.44
N GLY A 12 16.74 10.76 3.07
CA GLY A 12 16.84 9.32 2.81
C GLY A 12 15.52 8.58 3.08
N TRP A 13 14.79 8.99 4.12
CA TRP A 13 13.46 8.44 4.41
C TRP A 13 12.43 8.81 3.33
N LEU A 14 12.39 10.09 2.91
CA LEU A 14 11.50 10.54 1.84
C LEU A 14 11.79 9.83 0.51
N VAL A 15 13.08 9.70 0.14
CA VAL A 15 13.49 8.95 -1.05
C VAL A 15 13.03 7.50 -0.95
N THR A 16 13.15 6.87 0.21
CA THR A 16 12.67 5.48 0.41
C THR A 16 11.17 5.36 0.15
N ILE A 17 10.36 6.31 0.61
CA ILE A 17 8.91 6.32 0.36
C ILE A 17 8.60 6.48 -1.13
N ILE A 18 9.30 7.39 -1.81
CA ILE A 18 9.14 7.58 -3.25
C ILE A 18 9.46 6.29 -4.00
N VAL A 19 10.53 5.59 -3.63
CA VAL A 19 10.88 4.30 -4.24
C VAL A 19 9.87 3.21 -3.88
N GLN A 20 9.32 3.19 -2.65
CA GLN A 20 8.24 2.27 -2.26
C GLN A 20 6.98 2.50 -3.10
N TYR A 21 6.63 3.77 -3.34
CA TYR A 21 5.51 4.15 -4.19
C TYR A 21 5.74 3.69 -5.63
N ALA A 22 6.88 4.07 -6.22
CA ALA A 22 7.25 3.68 -7.58
C ALA A 22 7.30 2.16 -7.76
N GLY A 23 7.90 1.44 -6.81
CA GLY A 23 7.95 -0.02 -6.80
C GLY A 23 6.56 -0.65 -6.71
N SER A 24 5.66 -0.09 -5.91
CA SER A 24 4.29 -0.58 -5.83
C SER A 24 3.52 -0.34 -7.13
N MET A 25 3.64 0.86 -7.71
CA MET A 25 3.01 1.19 -8.98
C MET A 25 3.54 0.34 -10.13
N LEU A 26 4.84 0.03 -10.14
CA LEU A 26 5.43 -0.88 -11.11
C LEU A 26 4.80 -2.28 -10.99
N VAL A 27 4.65 -2.82 -9.78
CA VAL A 27 4.04 -4.14 -9.58
C VAL A 27 2.56 -4.15 -10.00
N ILE A 28 1.80 -3.11 -9.62
CA ILE A 28 0.40 -2.97 -10.02
C ILE A 28 0.29 -2.88 -11.55
N PHE A 29 1.16 -2.09 -12.18
CA PHE A 29 1.22 -1.97 -13.63
C PHE A 29 1.52 -3.33 -14.29
N LEU A 30 2.49 -4.09 -13.78
CA LEU A 30 2.78 -5.43 -14.28
C LEU A 30 1.55 -6.35 -14.18
N PHE A 31 0.82 -6.32 -13.06
CA PHE A 31 -0.45 -7.05 -12.97
C PHE A 31 -1.48 -6.58 -14.00
N SER A 32 -1.61 -5.27 -14.22
CA SER A 32 -2.57 -4.76 -15.22
C SER A 32 -2.24 -5.22 -16.65
N VAL A 33 -0.95 -5.38 -16.98
CA VAL A 33 -0.52 -5.89 -18.28
C VAL A 33 -0.76 -7.41 -18.37
N ILE A 34 -0.41 -8.16 -17.33
CA ILE A 34 -0.58 -9.62 -17.30
C ILE A 34 -2.06 -10.02 -17.37
N PHE A 35 -2.93 -9.27 -16.69
CA PHE A 35 -4.38 -9.51 -16.65
C PHE A 35 -5.15 -8.61 -17.63
N ALA A 36 -4.49 -8.06 -18.65
CA ALA A 36 -5.15 -7.27 -19.68
C ALA A 36 -6.23 -8.11 -20.39
N GLY A 37 -7.46 -7.60 -20.45
CA GLY A 37 -8.60 -8.29 -21.06
C GLY A 37 -9.43 -9.15 -20.10
N VAL A 38 -9.08 -9.22 -18.81
CA VAL A 38 -9.98 -9.76 -17.77
C VAL A 38 -11.13 -8.79 -17.55
N ASP A 39 -12.35 -9.32 -17.45
CA ASP A 39 -13.54 -8.51 -17.14
C ASP A 39 -13.39 -7.88 -15.75
N THR A 40 -13.28 -6.54 -15.72
CA THR A 40 -13.25 -5.72 -14.51
C THR A 40 -14.58 -5.05 -14.21
N ILE A 41 -15.59 -5.24 -15.07
CA ILE A 41 -16.91 -4.64 -14.97
C ILE A 41 -17.79 -5.49 -14.05
N SER A 42 -17.58 -6.80 -13.99
CA SER A 42 -18.22 -7.65 -12.99
C SER A 42 -17.70 -7.38 -11.57
N ARG A 43 -18.56 -7.66 -10.57
CA ARG A 43 -18.18 -7.55 -9.14
C ARG A 43 -16.95 -8.39 -8.79
N LEU A 44 -16.84 -9.58 -9.37
CA LEU A 44 -15.67 -10.45 -9.16
C LEU A 44 -14.41 -9.84 -9.77
N GLY A 45 -14.50 -9.27 -10.97
CA GLY A 45 -13.42 -8.54 -11.62
C GLY A 45 -12.92 -7.36 -10.79
N TRP A 46 -13.84 -6.56 -10.27
CA TRP A 46 -13.51 -5.44 -9.40
C TRP A 46 -12.86 -5.89 -8.07
N LEU A 47 -13.36 -6.94 -7.43
CA LEU A 47 -12.73 -7.50 -6.23
C LEU A 47 -11.32 -8.03 -6.51
N ALA A 48 -11.13 -8.70 -7.64
CA ALA A 48 -9.81 -9.16 -8.08
C ALA A 48 -8.86 -7.97 -8.28
N LEU A 49 -9.34 -6.87 -8.86
CA LEU A 49 -8.57 -5.65 -9.03
C LEU A 49 -8.14 -5.05 -7.68
N LEU A 50 -9.04 -4.97 -6.70
CA LEU A 50 -8.70 -4.51 -5.35
C LEU A 50 -7.64 -5.40 -4.69
N LEU A 51 -7.75 -6.72 -4.87
CA LEU A 51 -6.76 -7.67 -4.37
C LEU A 51 -5.39 -7.46 -5.04
N MET A 52 -5.36 -7.23 -6.35
CA MET A 52 -4.11 -6.97 -7.08
C MET A 52 -3.46 -5.66 -6.65
N ILE A 53 -4.26 -4.61 -6.40
CA ILE A 53 -3.76 -3.35 -5.81
C ILE A 53 -3.12 -3.62 -4.45
N TRP A 54 -3.81 -4.34 -3.57
CA TRP A 54 -3.31 -4.68 -2.25
C TRP A 54 -1.99 -5.47 -2.32
N VAL A 55 -1.93 -6.51 -3.15
CA VAL A 55 -0.71 -7.31 -3.36
C VAL A 55 0.42 -6.44 -3.93
N GLY A 56 0.12 -5.54 -4.86
CA GLY A 56 1.09 -4.61 -5.42
C GLY A 56 1.71 -3.68 -4.38
N TYR A 57 0.90 -3.10 -3.49
CA TYR A 57 1.38 -2.34 -2.34
C TYR A 57 2.22 -3.20 -1.41
N MET A 58 1.76 -4.42 -1.11
CA MET A 58 2.48 -5.33 -0.23
C MET A 58 3.89 -5.65 -0.74
N ILE A 59 4.01 -5.96 -2.03
CA ILE A 59 5.30 -6.27 -2.66
C ILE A 59 6.16 -5.01 -2.69
N GLY A 60 5.66 -3.90 -3.22
CA GLY A 60 6.44 -2.67 -3.37
C GLY A 60 6.95 -2.10 -2.04
N ILE A 61 6.06 -2.00 -1.04
CA ILE A 61 6.40 -1.48 0.29
C ILE A 61 7.43 -2.37 0.98
N ASN A 62 7.20 -3.69 1.03
CA ASN A 62 8.05 -4.60 1.79
C ASN A 62 9.39 -4.85 1.09
N LEU A 63 9.40 -5.02 -0.24
CA LEU A 63 10.64 -5.29 -0.97
C LEU A 63 11.59 -4.10 -0.88
N VAL A 64 11.11 -2.90 -1.23
CA VAL A 64 11.93 -1.68 -1.14
C VAL A 64 12.27 -1.37 0.31
N GLY A 65 11.31 -1.52 1.22
CA GLY A 65 11.53 -1.27 2.65
C GLY A 65 12.59 -2.19 3.25
N MET A 66 12.63 -3.46 2.86
CA MET A 66 13.65 -4.41 3.34
C MET A 66 15.02 -4.08 2.77
N VAL A 67 15.11 -3.73 1.49
CA VAL A 67 16.36 -3.29 0.85
C VAL A 67 16.89 -2.01 1.53
N ALA A 68 16.02 -1.03 1.76
CA ALA A 68 16.39 0.21 2.45
C ALA A 68 16.91 -0.05 3.87
N LEU A 69 16.23 -0.93 4.64
CA LEU A 69 16.70 -1.31 5.98
C LEU A 69 18.06 -2.01 5.95
N ARG A 70 18.30 -2.88 4.98
CA ARG A 70 19.58 -3.60 4.87
C ARG A 70 20.74 -2.71 4.44
N TRP A 71 20.49 -1.72 3.58
CA TRP A 71 21.57 -0.97 2.93
C TRP A 71 21.79 0.40 3.55
N VAL A 72 20.72 1.12 3.87
CA VAL A 72 20.77 2.51 4.34
C VAL A 72 20.60 2.60 5.87
N TRP A 73 19.82 1.69 6.47
CA TRP A 73 19.45 1.76 7.89
C TRP A 73 19.90 0.52 8.68
N LYS A 74 21.16 0.11 8.50
CA LYS A 74 21.76 -1.12 9.04
C LYS A 74 21.56 -1.33 10.55
N ASP A 75 21.54 -0.24 11.31
CA ASP A 75 21.41 -0.27 12.77
C ASP A 75 19.95 -0.51 13.24
N THR A 76 18.98 -0.52 12.32
CA THR A 76 17.57 -0.70 12.65
C THR A 76 17.22 -2.19 12.72
N ARG A 77 16.57 -2.61 13.81
CA ARG A 77 16.15 -4.00 14.00
C ARG A 77 15.24 -4.48 12.84
N GLN A 78 15.64 -5.58 12.21
CA GLN A 78 14.88 -6.21 11.14
C GLN A 78 13.68 -6.99 11.71
N LEU A 79 12.55 -6.33 11.85
CA LEU A 79 11.28 -6.91 12.33
C LEU A 79 10.41 -7.39 11.16
N GLY A 80 10.98 -8.16 10.23
CA GLY A 80 10.36 -8.48 8.93
C GLY A 80 8.91 -8.97 9.03
N ARG A 81 8.62 -9.94 9.90
CA ARG A 81 7.26 -10.47 10.09
C ARG A 81 6.26 -9.41 10.59
N LEU A 82 6.64 -8.62 11.58
CA LEU A 82 5.76 -7.57 12.13
C LEU A 82 5.51 -6.45 11.12
N ARG A 83 6.53 -6.09 10.33
CA ARG A 83 6.41 -5.08 9.28
C ARG A 83 5.55 -5.57 8.12
N LEU A 84 5.66 -6.85 7.75
CA LEU A 84 4.80 -7.49 6.77
C LEU A 84 3.34 -7.49 7.25
N LEU A 85 3.08 -7.94 8.48
CA LEU A 85 1.72 -7.95 9.04
C LEU A 85 1.15 -6.54 9.19
N GLY A 86 1.95 -5.60 9.70
CA GLY A 86 1.54 -4.20 9.86
C GLY A 86 1.19 -3.55 8.53
N SER A 87 2.03 -3.73 7.50
CA SER A 87 1.74 -3.23 6.15
C SER A 87 0.55 -3.94 5.49
N ALA A 88 0.40 -5.25 5.70
CA ALA A 88 -0.75 -6.04 5.20
C ALA A 88 -2.06 -5.50 5.73
N ILE A 89 -2.16 -5.36 7.05
CA ILE A 89 -3.36 -4.87 7.73
C ILE A 89 -3.59 -3.40 7.36
N GLY A 90 -2.54 -2.57 7.42
CA GLY A 90 -2.63 -1.15 7.10
C GLY A 90 -3.12 -0.89 5.68
N ALA A 91 -2.56 -1.59 4.69
CA ALA A 91 -2.98 -1.46 3.30
C ALA A 91 -4.38 -2.06 3.05
N LEU A 92 -4.77 -3.11 3.77
CA LEU A 92 -6.05 -3.78 3.53
C LEU A 92 -7.24 -2.94 4.02
N ILE A 93 -7.14 -2.31 5.19
CA ILE A 93 -8.28 -1.63 5.84
C ILE A 93 -8.94 -0.59 4.92
N PRO A 94 -8.22 0.38 4.31
CA PRO A 94 -8.86 1.37 3.45
C PRO A 94 -9.51 0.74 2.20
N LEU A 95 -8.95 -0.36 1.69
CA LEU A 95 -9.54 -1.08 0.56
C LEU A 95 -10.81 -1.84 0.96
N LEU A 96 -10.91 -2.35 2.19
CA LEU A 96 -12.13 -2.99 2.68
C LEU A 96 -13.30 -2.02 2.80
N ILE A 97 -13.04 -0.72 3.01
CA ILE A 97 -14.08 0.32 3.02
C ILE A 97 -14.77 0.43 1.66
N LEU A 98 -14.09 0.07 0.56
CA LEU A 98 -14.72 0.03 -0.76
C LEU A 98 -15.80 -1.03 -0.87
N LEU A 99 -15.73 -2.13 -0.11
CA LEU A 99 -16.70 -3.22 -0.18
C LEU A 99 -18.14 -2.77 0.08
N PRO A 100 -18.49 -2.15 1.24
CA PRO A 100 -19.85 -1.68 1.47
C PRO A 100 -20.28 -0.65 0.43
N ILE A 101 -19.38 0.23 -0.03
CA ILE A 101 -19.68 1.23 -1.05
C ILE A 101 -20.02 0.55 -2.38
N GLY A 102 -19.19 -0.39 -2.85
CA GLY A 102 -19.39 -1.09 -4.10
C GLY A 102 -20.61 -2.02 -4.10
N TYR A 103 -20.91 -2.65 -2.97
CA TYR A 103 -22.10 -3.50 -2.85
C TYR A 103 -23.40 -2.73 -2.63
N SER A 104 -23.33 -1.46 -2.19
CA SER A 104 -24.51 -0.59 -2.04
C SER A 104 -25.10 -0.13 -3.38
N VAL A 105 -24.36 -0.23 -4.48
CA VAL A 105 -24.81 0.19 -5.82
C VAL A 105 -25.35 -1.01 -6.63
N PRO A 106 -26.56 -0.93 -7.21
CA PRO A 106 -27.10 -1.98 -8.07
C PRO A 106 -26.28 -2.12 -9.36
N VAL A 107 -25.94 -3.35 -9.75
CA VAL A 107 -25.06 -3.65 -10.91
C VAL A 107 -25.86 -3.91 -12.20
N GLY A 108 -27.13 -3.46 -12.27
CA GLY A 108 -27.98 -3.57 -13.46
C GLY A 108 -27.67 -2.48 -14.51
N ASP A 109 -28.72 -1.94 -15.16
CA ASP A 109 -28.64 -0.85 -16.17
C ASP A 109 -27.99 0.47 -15.66
N ALA A 110 -27.52 0.50 -14.42
CA ALA A 110 -26.83 1.59 -13.75
C ALA A 110 -25.31 1.37 -13.62
N GLY A 111 -24.70 0.52 -14.45
CA GLY A 111 -23.24 0.27 -14.46
C GLY A 111 -22.40 1.56 -14.53
N THR A 112 -22.93 2.61 -15.16
CA THR A 112 -22.33 3.96 -15.17
C THR A 112 -22.24 4.58 -13.77
N ARG A 113 -23.28 4.46 -12.93
CA ARG A 113 -23.26 4.98 -11.55
C ARG A 113 -22.26 4.25 -10.67
N PHE A 114 -22.10 2.94 -10.83
CA PHE A 114 -21.06 2.19 -10.12
C PHE A 114 -19.67 2.67 -10.53
N TYR A 115 -19.44 2.81 -11.84
CA TYR A 115 -18.15 3.24 -12.36
C TYR A 115 -17.79 4.66 -11.91
N ASP A 116 -18.75 5.59 -11.99
CA ASP A 116 -18.55 7.00 -11.60
C ASP A 116 -18.32 7.15 -10.09
N LEU A 117 -19.13 6.48 -9.27
CA LEU A 117 -19.05 6.63 -7.83
C LEU A 117 -17.89 5.83 -7.24
N VAL A 118 -17.75 4.56 -7.61
CA VAL A 118 -16.80 3.64 -6.97
C VAL A 118 -15.44 3.73 -7.63
N THR A 119 -15.37 3.55 -8.95
CA THR A 119 -14.10 3.42 -9.67
C THR A 119 -13.42 4.77 -9.89
N ASN A 120 -14.17 5.81 -10.24
CA ASN A 120 -13.61 7.12 -10.55
C ASN A 120 -13.44 8.03 -9.32
N ASN A 121 -14.22 7.84 -8.26
CA ASN A 121 -14.21 8.73 -7.10
C ASN A 121 -13.63 8.08 -5.84
N TRP A 122 -14.24 6.99 -5.33
CA TRP A 122 -13.79 6.39 -4.06
C TRP A 122 -12.51 5.56 -4.19
N GLN A 123 -12.35 4.79 -5.25
CA GLN A 123 -11.23 3.87 -5.43
C GLN A 123 -9.87 4.59 -5.47
N PRO A 124 -9.67 5.71 -6.20
CA PRO A 124 -8.39 6.41 -6.21
C PRO A 124 -8.02 6.98 -4.83
N ILE A 125 -9.00 7.49 -4.09
CA ILE A 125 -8.79 8.05 -2.75
C ILE A 125 -8.40 6.94 -1.77
N LEU A 126 -9.17 5.85 -1.75
CA LEU A 126 -8.94 4.74 -0.82
C LEU A 126 -7.70 3.91 -1.19
N ALA A 127 -7.32 3.86 -2.47
CA ALA A 127 -6.06 3.28 -2.92
C ALA A 127 -4.86 4.09 -2.42
N GLN A 128 -4.92 5.43 -2.47
CA GLN A 128 -3.87 6.27 -1.89
C GLN A 128 -3.81 6.13 -0.36
N ALA A 129 -4.96 6.16 0.31
CA ALA A 129 -5.03 5.95 1.75
C ALA A 129 -4.47 4.57 2.15
N SER A 130 -4.77 3.53 1.37
CA SER A 130 -4.23 2.18 1.51
C SER A 130 -2.70 2.17 1.43
N PHE A 131 -2.12 2.83 0.42
CA PHE A 131 -0.67 2.93 0.30
C PHE A 131 -0.04 3.57 1.55
N PHE A 132 -0.54 4.73 1.98
CA PHE A 132 0.00 5.43 3.16
C PHE A 132 -0.19 4.63 4.45
N ALA A 133 -1.35 4.01 4.65
CA ALA A 133 -1.61 3.16 5.80
C ALA A 133 -0.70 1.92 5.80
N GLY A 134 -0.42 1.33 4.63
CA GLY A 134 0.57 0.26 4.46
C GLY A 134 1.99 0.70 4.82
N ILE A 135 2.40 1.90 4.39
CA ILE A 135 3.69 2.51 4.74
C ILE A 135 3.79 2.69 6.26
N LEU A 136 2.77 3.28 6.89
CA LEU A 136 2.73 3.45 8.34
C LEU A 136 2.82 2.09 9.05
N GLY A 137 2.02 1.11 8.63
CA GLY A 137 2.07 -0.25 9.16
C GLY A 137 3.45 -0.92 9.01
N TYR A 138 4.21 -0.59 7.96
CA TYR A 138 5.58 -1.06 7.78
C TYR A 138 6.58 -0.43 8.76
N TYR A 139 6.43 0.85 9.10
CA TYR A 139 7.39 1.58 9.95
C TYR A 139 7.05 1.56 11.44
N ILE A 140 5.76 1.49 11.82
CA ILE A 140 5.28 1.46 13.21
C ILE A 140 5.98 0.41 14.09
N PRO A 141 6.16 -0.85 13.67
CA PRO A 141 6.83 -1.85 14.51
C PRO A 141 8.26 -1.46 14.91
N GLY A 142 8.94 -0.67 14.08
CA GLY A 142 10.27 -0.13 14.39
C GLY A 142 10.25 1.02 15.41
N LEU A 143 9.12 1.71 15.55
CA LEU A 143 8.92 2.81 16.49
C LEU A 143 8.51 2.32 17.89
N ILE A 144 7.79 1.19 17.97
CA ILE A 144 7.22 0.67 19.23
C ILE A 144 8.29 0.04 20.17
N LYS A 145 9.51 -0.26 19.69
CA LYS A 145 10.59 -0.85 20.51
C LYS A 145 11.58 0.16 21.12
N THR A 146 11.08 1.23 21.74
CA THR A 146 11.91 2.16 22.53
C THR A 146 11.89 1.91 24.05
N SER A 147 11.20 0.88 24.55
CA SER A 147 11.34 0.47 25.95
C SER A 147 12.42 -0.60 26.06
N PRO A 148 13.60 -0.32 26.67
CA PRO A 148 14.44 -1.40 27.18
C PRO A 148 13.59 -2.14 28.22
N VAL A 149 13.41 -3.43 28.02
CA VAL A 149 12.90 -4.31 29.07
C VAL A 149 13.99 -4.33 30.16
N PRO A 150 13.67 -4.01 31.43
CA PRO A 150 14.62 -4.03 32.53
C PRO A 150 15.20 -5.43 32.77
#